data_AF-B7JZP3-F1
#
_entry.id   AF-B7JZP3-F1
#
_cell.length_a   1.000
_cell.length_b   1.000
_cell.length_c   1.000
_cell.angle_alpha   90.00
_cell.angle_beta   90.00
_cell.angle_gamma   90.00
#
_symmetry.space_group_name_H-M   'P 1'
#
loop_
_entity.id
_entity.type
_entity.pdbx_description
1 polymer ?
#
loop_
_entity_poly.entity_id
_entity_poly.type
_entity_poly.pdbx_seq_one_letter_code
_entity_poly.pdbx_strand_id
1 'polypeptide(L)' 'MNYQDFEQKEARQYAPGTPVELKSQPGLVYIIEEYDPMMVPPVWLKNDVMPRYPDELRLMSNLFCWLSPQPRLAA' A
#
# COMPACT_ATOMS: atom_id res chain seq x y z
N MET A 1 13.05 -21.20 -1.24
CA MET A 1 12.71 -19.78 -1.04
C MET A 1 13.28 -19.05 -2.25
N ASN A 2 12.45 -18.63 -3.20
CA ASN A 2 12.90 -17.87 -4.36
C ASN A 2 12.83 -16.38 -3.98
N TYR A 3 13.99 -15.73 -3.84
CA TYR A 3 14.09 -14.35 -3.38
C TYR A 3 13.39 -13.36 -4.34
N GLN A 4 13.40 -13.68 -5.64
CA GLN A 4 12.74 -12.85 -6.66
C GLN A 4 11.21 -12.82 -6.52
N ASP A 5 10.60 -13.90 -6.05
CA ASP A 5 9.14 -13.95 -5.82
C ASP A 5 8.73 -13.06 -4.64
N PHE A 6 9.61 -12.88 -3.65
CA PHE A 6 9.34 -12.07 -2.47
C PHE A 6 9.36 -10.58 -2.80
N GLU A 7 10.41 -10.10 -3.46
CA GLU A 7 10.57 -8.69 -3.84
C GLU A 7 9.45 -8.21 -4.75
N GLN A 8 9.06 -9.03 -5.74
CA GLN A 8 7.93 -8.70 -6.62
C GLN A 8 6.60 -8.64 -5.87
N LYS A 9 6.39 -9.54 -4.91
CA LYS A 9 5.16 -9.54 -4.10
C LYS A 9 5.10 -8.32 -3.19
N GLU A 10 6.23 -7.89 -2.64
CA GLU A 10 6.31 -6.67 -1.82
C GLU A 10 6.07 -5.42 -2.68
N ALA A 11 6.74 -5.29 -3.82
CA ALA A 11 6.53 -4.17 -4.74
C ALA A 11 5.06 -4.04 -5.20
N ARG A 12 4.35 -5.16 -5.38
CA ARG A 12 2.91 -5.17 -5.67
C ARG A 12 2.06 -4.72 -4.49
N GLN A 13 2.43 -5.10 -3.27
CA GLN A 13 1.70 -4.74 -2.06
C GLN A 13 1.86 -3.25 -1.75
N TYR A 14 3.06 -2.69 -1.95
CA TYR A 14 3.34 -1.28 -1.69
C TYR A 14 3.29 -0.44 -2.97
N ALA A 15 2.51 -0.86 -3.96
CA ALA A 15 2.34 -0.10 -5.19
C ALA A 15 1.69 1.29 -4.89
N PRO A 16 2.05 2.33 -5.67
CA PRO A 16 1.41 3.64 -5.57
C PRO A 16 -0.12 3.56 -5.62
N GLY A 17 -0.79 4.34 -4.78
CA GLY A 17 -2.25 4.33 -4.64
C GLY A 17 -2.78 3.33 -3.62
N THR A 18 -1.92 2.48 -3.05
CA THR A 18 -2.34 1.55 -1.99
C THR A 18 -2.61 2.30 -0.69
N PRO A 19 -3.79 2.10 -0.06
CA PRO A 19 -4.08 2.66 1.25
C PRO A 19 -3.38 1.87 2.36
N VAL A 20 -2.73 2.59 3.28
CA VAL A 20 -1.99 2.05 4.42
C VAL A 20 -2.24 2.86 5.68
N GLU A 21 -2.13 2.21 6.84
CA GLU A 21 -2.10 2.91 8.13
C GLU A 21 -0.72 2.78 8.77
N LEU A 22 -0.32 3.78 9.54
CA LEU A 22 0.85 3.66 10.40
C LEU A 22 0.48 2.83 11.63
N LYS A 23 1.27 1.81 11.97
CA LYS A 23 1.06 1.01 13.19
C LYS A 23 1.16 1.86 14.46
N SER A 24 1.98 2.91 14.44
CA SER A 24 2.12 3.86 15.55
C SER A 24 0.92 4.82 15.68
N GLN A 25 0.15 5.04 14.61
CA GLN A 25 -0.98 5.97 14.57
C GLN A 25 -2.19 5.29 13.90
N PRO A 26 -2.82 4.31 14.58
CA PRO A 26 -3.96 3.60 14.03
C PRO A 26 -5.14 4.56 13.83
N GLY A 27 -5.89 4.39 12.74
CA GLY A 27 -7.04 5.23 12.37
C GLY A 27 -6.72 6.36 11.39
N LEU A 28 -5.44 6.62 11.09
CA LEU A 28 -5.04 7.56 10.05
C LEU A 28 -4.59 6.79 8.80
N VAL A 29 -5.35 6.97 7.71
CA VAL A 29 -5.08 6.33 6.43
C VAL A 29 -4.23 7.25 5.56
N TYR A 30 -3.11 6.70 5.11
CA TYR A 30 -2.21 7.29 4.14
C TYR A 30 -2.32 6.54 2.81
N ILE A 31 -1.93 7.21 1.74
CA ILE A 31 -1.83 6.60 0.41
C ILE A 31 -0.35 6.52 0.06
N ILE A 32 0.11 5.36 -0.42
CA ILE A 32 1.47 5.25 -0.93
C ILE A 32 1.60 6.10 -2.18
N GLU A 33 2.57 7.01 -2.19
CA GLU A 33 2.92 7.81 -3.35
C GLU A 33 3.92 7.07 -4.23
N GLU A 34 4.95 6.48 -3.62
CA GLU A 34 6.02 5.79 -4.33
C GLU A 34 6.61 4.65 -3.47
N TYR A 35 7.09 3.61 -4.13
CA TYR A 35 7.90 2.56 -3.53
C TYR A 35 9.18 2.41 -4.35
N ASP A 36 10.32 2.71 -3.72
CA ASP A 36 11.65 2.53 -4.29
C ASP A 36 12.45 1.50 -3.46
N PRO A 37 12.66 0.27 -3.97
CA PRO A 37 13.41 -0.76 -3.25
C PRO A 37 14.90 -0.43 -3.10
N MET A 38 15.41 0.58 -3.82
CA MET A 38 16.79 1.06 -3.69
C MET A 38 16.95 2.05 -2.53
N MET A 39 15.85 2.49 -1.92
CA MET A 39 15.83 3.40 -0.78
C MET A 39 15.61 2.68 0.56
N VAL A 40 16.12 3.30 1.63
CA VAL A 40 15.96 2.82 3.01
C VAL A 40 15.59 4.02 3.90
N PRO A 41 14.32 4.18 4.32
CA PRO A 41 13.15 3.33 4.06
C PRO A 41 12.61 3.44 2.61
N PRO A 42 11.94 2.40 2.08
CA PRO A 42 11.57 2.33 0.66
C PRO A 42 10.20 2.94 0.31
N VAL A 43 9.30 3.16 1.27
CA VAL A 43 7.91 3.61 1.01
C VAL A 43 7.76 5.10 1.26
N TRP A 44 7.28 5.85 0.27
CA TRP A 44 6.84 7.23 0.42
C TRP A 44 5.32 7.30 0.55
N LEU A 45 4.85 8.05 1.54
CA LEU A 45 3.42 8.30 1.75
C LEU A 45 3.06 9.69 1.24
N LYS A 46 1.91 9.80 0.59
CA LYS A 46 1.36 11.08 0.12
C LYS A 46 1.12 12.01 1.31
N ASN A 47 1.67 13.22 1.23
CA ASN A 47 1.64 14.24 2.29
C ASN A 47 2.41 13.88 3.58
N ASP A 48 3.22 12.81 3.58
CA ASP A 48 4.21 12.60 4.64
C ASP A 48 5.58 13.05 4.14
N VAL A 49 6.36 13.67 5.02
CA VAL A 49 7.68 14.22 4.68
C VAL A 49 8.77 13.17 4.79
N MET A 50 8.47 12.04 5.45
CA MET A 50 9.43 11.01 5.81
C MET A 50 9.03 9.65 5.21
N PRO A 51 9.93 8.97 4.50
CA PRO A 51 9.70 7.61 4.05
C PRO A 51 9.57 6.64 5.22
N ARG A 52 8.90 5.51 5.00
CA ARG A 52 8.55 4.50 6.01
C ARG A 52 8.96 3.10 5.61
N TYR A 53 9.21 2.26 6.61
CA TYR A 53 9.42 0.83 6.38
C TYR A 53 8.08 0.11 6.17
N PRO A 54 8.06 -0.92 5.32
CA PRO A 54 6.93 -1.85 5.20
C PRO A 54 6.43 -2.35 6.56
N ASP A 55 7.35 -2.66 7.48
CA ASP A 55 7.02 -3.14 8.83
C ASP A 55 6.35 -2.09 9.74
N GLU A 56 6.44 -0.81 9.42
CA GLU A 56 5.74 0.26 10.14
C GLU A 56 4.30 0.46 9.61
N LEU A 57 3.99 -0.14 8.47
CA LEU A 57 2.73 0.06 7.75
C LEU A 57 1.81 -1.14 7.91
N ARG A 58 0.51 -0.86 7.86
CA ARG A 58 -0.55 -1.85 7.78
C ARG A 58 -1.31 -1.65 6.48
N LEU A 59 -1.21 -2.62 5.57
CA LEU A 59 -1.94 -2.61 4.31
C LEU A 59 -3.45 -2.68 4.54
N MET A 60 -4.20 -1.74 3.97
CA MET A 60 -5.66 -1.74 4.01
C MET A 60 -6.25 -2.38 2.75
N SER A 61 -5.72 -3.53 2.34
CA SER A 61 -6.06 -4.24 1.08
C SER A 61 -7.55 -4.59 0.92
N ASN A 62 -8.37 -4.45 1.97
CA ASN A 62 -9.80 -4.76 1.93
C ASN A 62 -10.72 -3.57 1.60
N LEU A 63 -10.22 -2.33 1.47
CA LEU A 63 -11.10 -1.19 1.19
C LEU A 63 -11.58 -1.11 -0.27
N PHE A 64 -10.85 -1.70 -1.22
CA PHE A 64 -11.22 -1.65 -2.64
C PHE A 64 -12.10 -2.80 -3.13
N CYS A 65 -12.25 -3.89 -2.36
CA CYS A 65 -13.14 -4.99 -2.76
C CYS A 65 -14.63 -4.67 -2.59
N TRP A 66 -14.99 -3.55 -1.95
CA TRP A 66 -16.39 -3.17 -1.71
C TRP A 66 -16.93 -2.08 -2.64
N LEU A 67 -16.08 -1.51 -3.51
CA LEU A 67 -16.47 -0.41 -4.40
C LEU A 67 -16.57 -0.79 -5.88
N SER A 68 -16.52 -2.08 -6.23
CA SER A 68 -16.99 -2.51 -7.56
C SER A 68 -18.46 -2.13 -7.69
N PRO A 69 -18.84 -1.17 -8.56
CA PRO A 69 -20.24 -1.03 -8.92
C PRO A 69 -20.60 -2.33 -9.60
N GLN A 70 -21.49 -3.12 -9.02
CA GLN A 70 -22.15 -4.17 -9.79
C GLN A 70 -22.73 -3.48 -11.02
N PRO A 71 -22.36 -3.85 -12.26
CA PRO A 71 -23.10 -3.39 -13.41
C PRO A 71 -24.51 -3.95 -13.23
N ARG A 72 -25.47 -3.08 -12.88
CA ARG A 72 -26.88 -3.43 -13.02
C ARG A 72 -27.07 -3.71 -14.50
N LEU A 73 -27.20 -4.98 -14.87
CA LEU A 73 -27.81 -5.34 -16.14
C LEU A 73 -29.20 -4.69 -16.13
N ALA A 74 -29.34 -3.61 -16.89
CA ALA A 74 -30.65 -3.10 -17.27
C ALA A 74 -31.27 -4.13 -18.23
N ALA A 75 -32.52 -4.49 -17.92
CA ALA A 75 -33.36 -5.45 -18.63
C ALA A 75 -33.73 -4.99 -20.04
#